data_AF-A0A924WM64-F1
#
_entry.id   AF-A0A924WM64-F1
#
_cell.length_a   1.000
_cell.length_b   1.000
_cell.length_c   1.000
_cell.angle_alpha   90.00
_cell.angle_beta   90.00
_cell.angle_gamma   90.00
#
_symmetry.space_group_name_H-M   'P 1'
#
loop_
_entity.id
_entity.type
_entity.pdbx_description
1 polymer ?
#
loop_
_entity_poly.entity_id
_entity_poly.type
_entity_poly.pdbx_seq_one_letter_code
_entity_poly.pdbx_strand_id
1 'polypeptide(L)'
;MIAFFSLHSTFYSPLFLAYLLVGPVAWVIIAYLMIVGRERMSKLRHSKSPLPVNPPLVSILIPAKDEAGHIRACIERVLQQDYPAFEVIAINDRSIDTTGSVLDDFVGRGSPHHLSQNAVDSDGGDEPHATKTLRVVHVTELPAGWLGKCHALDVGGKHAKGEWLFFVDSNVKLQPDALSKMAALAIERNYDAMSITTTIETEYVVEKMMLPLLAATWATMFAADQTNE
;
A
#
# COMPACT_ATOMS: atom_id res chain seq x y z
N MET A 1 -61.56 42.21 10.01
CA MET A 1 -60.75 41.01 9.76
C MET A 1 -59.49 41.41 8.98
N ILE A 2 -58.45 41.89 9.68
CA ILE A 2 -57.09 42.01 9.15
C ILE A 2 -56.19 41.71 10.34
N ALA A 3 -55.74 40.46 10.46
CA ALA A 3 -54.72 40.10 11.42
C ALA A 3 -53.39 40.68 10.91
N PHE A 4 -52.92 41.73 11.58
CA PHE A 4 -51.58 42.27 11.41
C PHE A 4 -50.59 41.17 11.85
N PHE A 5 -50.08 40.40 10.89
CA PHE A 5 -48.97 39.48 11.07
C PHE A 5 -47.74 40.36 11.35
N SER A 6 -47.52 40.66 12.64
CA SER A 6 -46.39 41.46 13.08
C SER A 6 -45.12 40.68 12.73
N LEU A 7 -44.39 41.17 11.73
CA LEU A 7 -43.00 40.82 11.44
C LEU A 7 -42.12 41.25 12.62
N HIS A 8 -42.29 40.63 13.78
CA HIS A 8 -41.30 40.71 14.85
C HIS A 8 -40.13 39.85 14.41
N SER A 9 -39.18 40.51 13.73
CA SER A 9 -37.76 40.23 13.74
C SER A 9 -37.41 38.74 13.82
N THR A 10 -37.15 38.15 12.66
CA THR A 10 -36.24 37.01 12.52
C THR A 10 -34.88 37.39 13.11
N PHE A 11 -34.82 37.41 14.44
CA PHE A 11 -33.63 37.56 15.23
C PHE A 11 -32.75 36.39 14.83
N TYR A 12 -31.66 36.71 14.15
CA TYR A 12 -30.52 35.82 14.00
C TYR A 12 -30.29 35.15 15.33
N SER A 13 -30.48 33.83 15.40
CA SER A 13 -30.25 33.11 16.64
C SER A 13 -28.81 33.42 17.10
N PRO A 14 -28.54 33.53 18.40
CA PRO A 14 -27.19 33.78 18.88
C PRO A 14 -26.19 32.75 18.33
N LEU A 15 -26.66 31.54 18.05
CA LEU A 15 -25.92 30.49 17.34
C LEU A 15 -25.56 30.87 15.88
N PHE A 16 -26.48 31.48 15.13
CA PHE A 16 -26.22 31.95 13.76
C PHE A 16 -25.19 33.08 13.74
N LEU A 17 -25.27 34.03 14.67
CA LEU A 17 -24.27 35.10 14.79
C LEU A 17 -22.90 34.56 15.21
N ALA A 18 -22.86 33.60 16.14
CA ALA A 18 -21.63 32.91 16.51
C ALA A 18 -21.03 32.16 15.31
N TYR A 19 -21.85 31.50 14.49
CA TYR A 19 -21.40 30.84 13.27
C TYR A 19 -20.85 31.83 12.24
N LEU A 20 -21.46 33.00 12.04
CA LEU A 20 -20.94 34.01 11.10
C LEU A 20 -19.57 34.54 11.49
N LEU A 21 -19.24 34.57 12.78
CA LEU A 21 -17.93 35.00 13.27
C LEU A 21 -16.89 33.88 13.24
N VAL A 22 -17.24 32.69 13.74
CA VAL A 22 -16.29 31.58 13.94
C VAL A 22 -16.22 30.65 12.72
N GLY A 23 -17.35 30.46 12.04
CA GLY A 23 -17.49 29.52 10.92
C GLY A 23 -16.54 29.82 9.75
N PRO A 24 -16.52 31.06 9.19
CA PRO A 24 -15.59 31.40 8.12
C PRO A 24 -14.12 31.23 8.52
N VAL A 25 -13.77 31.57 9.76
CA VAL A 25 -12.40 31.39 10.29
C VAL A 25 -12.05 29.90 10.33
N ALA A 26 -12.95 29.05 10.85
CA ALA A 26 -12.77 27.60 10.87
C ALA A 26 -12.62 27.01 9.46
N TRP A 27 -13.43 27.46 8.49
CA TRP A 27 -13.33 27.02 7.10
C TRP A 27 -12.02 27.46 6.43
N VAL A 28 -11.52 28.66 6.71
CA VAL A 28 -10.22 29.13 6.23
C VAL A 28 -9.08 28.30 6.83
N ILE A 29 -9.14 27.98 8.13
CA ILE A 29 -8.15 27.12 8.79
C ILE A 29 -8.17 25.72 8.15
N ILE A 30 -9.35 25.12 7.96
CA ILE A 30 -9.49 23.80 7.31
C ILE A 30 -8.92 23.83 5.89
N ALA A 31 -9.26 24.83 5.09
CA ALA A 31 -8.75 24.96 3.72
C ALA A 31 -7.22 25.13 3.70
N TYR A 32 -6.67 25.92 4.62
CA TYR A 32 -5.23 26.07 4.80
C TYR A 32 -4.54 24.74 5.17
N LEU A 33 -5.09 24.00 6.16
CA LEU A 33 -4.58 22.68 6.54
C LEU A 33 -4.64 21.68 5.38
N MET A 34 -5.68 21.73 4.54
CA MET A 34 -5.78 20.91 3.33
C MET A 34 -4.71 21.24 2.30
N ILE A 35 -4.41 22.53 2.08
CA ILE A 35 -3.35 22.95 1.14
C ILE A 35 -1.98 22.47 1.65
N VAL A 36 -1.67 22.73 2.92
CA VAL A 36 -0.40 22.30 3.54
C VAL A 36 -0.29 20.78 3.59
N GLY A 37 -1.34 20.08 4.02
CA GLY A 37 -1.38 18.62 4.08
C GLY A 37 -1.21 17.97 2.70
N ARG A 38 -1.77 18.58 1.64
CA ARG A 38 -1.56 18.12 0.25
C ARG A 38 -0.11 18.25 -0.19
N GLU A 39 0.58 19.32 0.20
CA GLU A 39 1.99 19.51 -0.12
C GLU A 39 2.90 18.53 0.65
N ARG A 40 2.51 18.18 1.89
CA ARG A 40 3.23 17.19 2.71
C ARG A 40 3.01 15.75 2.26
N MET A 41 1.83 15.41 1.75
CA MET A 41 1.55 14.13 1.09
C MET A 41 2.14 14.12 -0.33
N SER A 42 3.47 14.20 -0.44
CA SER A 42 4.15 14.05 -1.72
C SER A 42 3.83 12.66 -2.26
N LYS A 43 3.28 12.60 -3.47
CA LYS A 43 3.26 11.35 -4.24
C LYS A 43 4.68 10.80 -4.28
N LEU A 44 4.80 9.47 -4.33
CA LEU A 44 6.05 8.80 -4.68
C LEU A 44 6.60 9.48 -5.92
N ARG A 45 7.57 10.38 -5.70
CA ARG A 45 8.21 11.10 -6.77
C ARG A 45 8.99 10.06 -7.54
N HIS A 46 8.89 10.13 -8.86
CA HIS A 46 9.80 9.37 -9.69
C HIS A 46 11.22 9.75 -9.24
N SER A 47 11.98 8.78 -8.70
CA SER A 47 13.39 8.98 -8.45
C SER A 47 14.01 9.41 -9.78
N LYS A 48 14.83 10.46 -9.76
CA LYS A 48 15.52 10.90 -10.98
C LYS A 48 16.68 9.96 -11.32
N SER A 49 17.08 9.12 -10.36
CA SER A 49 18.18 8.20 -10.50
C SER A 49 17.69 6.90 -11.15
N PRO A 50 18.30 6.47 -12.27
CA PRO A 50 18.02 5.16 -12.82
C PRO A 50 18.43 4.08 -11.80
N LEU A 51 17.78 2.92 -11.88
CA LEU A 51 18.20 1.75 -11.11
C LEU A 51 19.65 1.41 -11.44
N PRO A 52 20.42 0.89 -10.46
CA PRO A 52 21.75 0.34 -10.73
C PRO A 52 21.65 -0.82 -11.74
N VAL A 53 22.73 -1.06 -12.48
CA VAL A 53 22.80 -2.10 -13.53
C VAL A 53 22.42 -3.48 -12.99
N ASN A 54 22.86 -3.79 -11.76
CA ASN A 54 22.47 -4.99 -11.01
C ASN A 54 21.75 -4.56 -9.73
N PRO A 55 20.41 -4.39 -9.76
CA PRO A 55 19.67 -3.98 -8.59
C PRO A 55 19.51 -5.14 -7.60
N PRO A 56 19.39 -4.84 -6.29
CA PRO A 56 19.27 -5.86 -5.25
C PRO A 56 18.00 -6.69 -5.43
N LEU A 57 18.05 -7.96 -5.03
CA LEU A 57 16.86 -8.82 -5.06
C LEU A 57 15.84 -8.32 -4.04
N VAL A 58 14.58 -8.16 -4.46
CA VAL A 58 13.46 -7.82 -3.57
C VAL A 58 12.57 -9.04 -3.35
N SER A 59 12.32 -9.40 -2.09
CA SER A 59 11.31 -10.40 -1.72
C SER A 59 10.00 -9.72 -1.34
N ILE A 60 8.97 -9.92 -2.16
CA ILE A 60 7.64 -9.38 -1.94
C ILE A 60 6.83 -10.37 -1.11
N LEU A 61 6.42 -9.95 0.08
CA LEU A 61 5.67 -10.76 1.05
C LEU A 61 4.20 -10.34 1.03
N ILE A 62 3.32 -11.27 0.64
CA ILE A 62 1.88 -11.04 0.51
C ILE A 62 1.12 -11.95 1.48
N PRO A 63 0.83 -11.53 2.72
CA PRO A 63 -0.02 -12.29 3.62
C PRO A 63 -1.48 -12.19 3.16
N ALA A 64 -2.17 -13.31 3.11
CA ALA A 64 -3.56 -13.42 2.70
C ALA A 64 -4.33 -14.29 3.70
N LYS A 65 -5.49 -13.79 4.15
CA LYS A 65 -6.45 -14.55 4.95
C LYS A 65 -7.86 -14.18 4.52
N ASP A 66 -8.59 -15.15 3.98
CA ASP A 66 -9.97 -14.97 3.52
C ASP A 66 -10.12 -13.85 2.45
N GLU A 67 -9.23 -13.87 1.46
CA GLU A 67 -9.05 -12.82 0.44
C GLU A 67 -9.26 -13.34 -1.00
N ALA A 68 -10.05 -14.41 -1.17
CA ALA A 68 -10.24 -15.06 -2.47
C ALA A 68 -10.73 -14.11 -3.57
N GLY A 69 -11.50 -13.08 -3.20
CA GLY A 69 -12.02 -12.06 -4.12
C GLY A 69 -10.97 -11.11 -4.69
N HIS A 70 -9.84 -10.90 -4.00
CA HIS A 70 -8.86 -9.87 -4.36
C HIS A 70 -7.47 -10.43 -4.69
N ILE A 71 -7.08 -11.53 -4.04
CA ILE A 71 -5.70 -12.03 -4.06
C ILE A 71 -5.18 -12.32 -5.47
N ARG A 72 -6.02 -12.86 -6.36
CA ARG A 72 -5.66 -13.13 -7.75
C ARG A 72 -5.23 -11.86 -8.47
N ALA A 73 -6.05 -10.83 -8.38
CA ALA A 73 -5.84 -9.55 -9.04
C ALA A 73 -4.66 -8.77 -8.42
N CYS A 74 -4.35 -9.02 -7.14
CA CYS A 74 -3.17 -8.48 -6.47
C CYS A 74 -1.89 -9.14 -7.00
N ILE A 75 -1.81 -10.48 -6.98
CA ILE A 75 -0.65 -11.24 -7.46
C ILE A 75 -0.35 -10.94 -8.94
N GLU A 76 -1.37 -10.92 -9.79
CA GLU A 76 -1.20 -10.59 -11.21
C GLU A 76 -0.55 -9.21 -11.42
N ARG A 77 -0.92 -8.20 -10.62
CA ARG A 77 -0.29 -6.86 -10.67
C ARG A 77 1.13 -6.84 -10.12
N VAL A 78 1.39 -7.64 -9.09
CA VAL A 78 2.75 -7.78 -8.53
C VAL A 78 3.68 -8.46 -9.54
N LEU A 79 3.20 -9.47 -10.28
CA LEU A 79 3.99 -10.12 -11.32
C LEU A 79 4.28 -9.20 -12.52
N GLN A 80 3.44 -8.19 -12.74
CA GLN A 80 3.60 -7.18 -13.79
C GLN A 80 4.56 -6.04 -13.44
N GLN A 81 5.23 -6.08 -12.28
CA GLN A 81 6.21 -5.05 -11.93
C GLN A 81 7.37 -5.01 -12.94
N ASP A 82 7.83 -3.81 -13.26
CA ASP A 82 8.94 -3.54 -14.19
C ASP A 82 10.34 -3.75 -13.59
N TYR A 83 10.40 -4.01 -12.28
CA TYR A 83 11.65 -4.30 -11.58
C TYR A 83 12.24 -5.64 -12.06
N PRO A 84 13.56 -5.71 -12.34
CA PRO A 84 14.15 -6.89 -12.97
C PRO A 84 14.42 -8.05 -12.00
N ALA A 85 14.62 -7.80 -10.71
CA ALA A 85 15.06 -8.81 -9.74
C ALA A 85 14.12 -8.88 -8.52
N PHE A 86 13.04 -9.66 -8.61
CA PHE A 86 12.15 -9.86 -7.46
C PHE A 86 11.52 -11.25 -7.41
N GLU A 87 11.32 -11.73 -6.18
CA GLU A 87 10.53 -12.92 -5.90
C GLU A 87 9.27 -12.56 -5.13
N VAL A 88 8.22 -13.35 -5.30
CA VAL A 88 6.94 -13.19 -4.63
C VAL A 88 6.71 -14.38 -3.72
N ILE A 89 6.39 -14.11 -2.46
CA ILE A 89 6.05 -15.10 -1.45
C ILE A 89 4.64 -14.78 -0.99
N ALA A 90 3.66 -15.51 -1.52
CA ALA A 90 2.27 -15.41 -1.10
C ALA A 90 2.05 -16.35 0.09
N ILE A 91 1.58 -15.81 1.21
CA ILE A 91 1.39 -16.55 2.46
C ILE A 91 -0.10 -16.70 2.74
N ASN A 92 -0.60 -17.93 2.69
CA ASN A 92 -1.96 -18.25 3.12
C ASN A 92 -2.00 -18.44 4.65
N ASP A 93 -2.57 -17.50 5.41
CA ASP A 93 -2.71 -17.56 6.87
C ASP A 93 -4.03 -18.21 7.29
N ARG A 94 -4.09 -19.55 7.19
CA ARG A 94 -5.21 -20.36 7.71
C ARG A 94 -6.58 -19.88 7.20
N SER A 95 -6.67 -19.53 5.92
CA SER A 95 -7.94 -19.15 5.28
C SER A 95 -8.94 -20.31 5.32
N ILE A 96 -10.21 -19.97 5.48
CA ILE A 96 -11.34 -20.91 5.48
C ILE A 96 -12.07 -20.87 4.12
N ASP A 97 -11.92 -19.77 3.39
CA ASP A 97 -12.45 -19.61 2.03
C ASP A 97 -11.57 -20.29 0.96
N THR A 98 -11.81 -19.95 -0.31
CA THR A 98 -11.06 -20.49 -1.45
C THR A 98 -9.72 -19.82 -1.70
N THR A 99 -9.22 -18.94 -0.81
CA THR A 99 -7.93 -18.23 -0.97
C THR A 99 -6.78 -19.20 -1.21
N GLY A 100 -6.71 -20.27 -0.42
CA GLY A 100 -5.68 -21.30 -0.58
C GLY A 100 -5.68 -21.91 -1.98
N SER A 101 -6.86 -22.32 -2.46
CA SER A 101 -7.00 -22.89 -3.81
C SER A 101 -6.65 -21.89 -4.92
N VAL A 102 -6.99 -20.61 -4.75
CA VAL A 102 -6.61 -19.57 -5.72
C VAL A 102 -5.09 -19.40 -5.78
N LEU A 103 -4.39 -19.53 -4.65
CA LEU A 103 -2.93 -19.49 -4.60
C LEU A 103 -2.32 -20.74 -5.23
N ASP A 104 -2.87 -21.92 -4.94
CA ASP A 104 -2.44 -23.20 -5.52
C ASP A 104 -2.59 -23.21 -7.04
N ASP A 105 -3.63 -22.59 -7.58
CA ASP A 105 -3.84 -22.43 -9.03
C ASP A 105 -2.66 -21.73 -9.72
N PHE A 106 -2.00 -20.77 -9.07
CA PHE A 106 -0.83 -20.08 -9.63
C PHE A 106 0.40 -20.99 -9.73
N VAL A 107 0.51 -21.96 -8.84
CA VAL A 107 1.58 -22.97 -8.84
C VAL A 107 1.24 -24.09 -9.85
N GLY A 108 -0.01 -24.58 -9.84
CA GLY A 108 -0.47 -25.71 -10.65
C GLY A 108 -0.63 -25.43 -12.14
N ARG A 109 -0.88 -24.17 -12.54
CA ARG A 109 -0.97 -23.78 -13.97
C ARG A 109 0.36 -23.73 -14.70
N GLY A 110 1.46 -24.18 -14.07
CA GLY A 110 2.79 -24.09 -14.66
C GLY A 110 3.06 -22.66 -15.07
N SER A 111 2.99 -21.73 -14.12
CA SER A 111 3.42 -20.34 -14.37
C SER A 111 4.74 -20.42 -15.14
N PRO A 112 4.92 -19.68 -16.25
CA PRO A 112 6.17 -19.65 -17.03
C PRO A 112 7.39 -19.11 -16.24
N HIS A 113 7.28 -19.08 -14.91
CA HIS A 113 8.22 -18.61 -13.91
C HIS A 113 8.66 -19.72 -12.94
N HIS A 114 8.32 -20.99 -13.21
CA HIS A 114 9.01 -22.13 -12.60
C HIS A 114 10.29 -22.44 -13.38
N LEU A 115 11.27 -21.54 -13.32
CA LEU A 115 12.63 -21.84 -13.74
C LEU A 115 13.48 -22.21 -12.52
N SER A 116 13.85 -23.48 -12.53
CA SER A 116 14.98 -24.11 -11.85
C SER A 116 14.89 -24.31 -10.34
N GLN A 117 14.33 -25.46 -9.96
CA GLN A 117 15.13 -26.43 -9.22
C GLN A 117 15.54 -27.53 -10.20
N ASN A 118 16.56 -27.26 -11.03
CA ASN A 118 17.48 -28.20 -11.69
C ASN A 118 17.97 -27.63 -13.02
N ALA A 119 19.12 -26.95 -12.98
CA ALA A 119 20.05 -26.81 -14.11
C ALA A 119 21.42 -26.45 -13.55
N VAL A 120 22.12 -27.47 -13.04
CA VAL A 120 23.56 -27.56 -13.26
C VAL A 120 23.65 -27.91 -14.73
N ASP A 121 24.05 -26.97 -15.58
CA ASP A 121 24.78 -27.22 -16.84
C ASP A 121 25.21 -25.88 -17.43
N SER A 122 26.51 -25.63 -17.26
CA SER A 122 27.45 -24.93 -18.14
C SER A 122 26.89 -24.42 -19.48
N ASP A 123 26.80 -23.10 -19.66
CA ASP A 123 27.51 -22.38 -20.75
C ASP A 123 27.43 -20.86 -20.55
N GLY A 124 28.47 -20.14 -20.96
CA GLY A 124 28.68 -18.72 -20.70
C GLY A 124 27.76 -17.78 -21.48
N GLY A 125 27.19 -16.79 -20.78
CA GLY A 125 26.48 -15.65 -21.33
C GLY A 125 26.05 -14.69 -20.21
N ASP A 126 26.80 -13.60 -20.02
CA ASP A 126 26.57 -12.55 -19.02
C ASP A 126 25.33 -11.68 -19.35
N GLU A 127 24.13 -12.26 -19.26
CA GLU A 127 22.87 -11.53 -19.18
C GLU A 127 22.20 -11.88 -17.84
N PRO A 128 22.00 -10.90 -16.92
CA PRO A 128 21.36 -11.16 -15.64
C PRO A 128 19.91 -11.59 -15.89
N HIS A 129 19.67 -12.89 -15.84
CA HIS A 129 18.34 -13.46 -16.02
C HIS A 129 17.42 -12.92 -14.92
N ALA A 130 16.44 -12.11 -15.33
CA ALA A 130 15.40 -11.56 -14.48
C ALA A 130 14.69 -12.69 -13.73
N THR A 131 15.03 -12.86 -12.45
CA THR A 131 14.51 -13.94 -11.62
C THR A 131 13.16 -13.51 -11.07
N LYS A 132 12.09 -13.63 -11.87
CA LYS A 132 10.71 -13.51 -11.38
C LYS A 132 10.25 -14.89 -10.96
N THR A 133 10.06 -15.10 -9.66
CA THR A 133 9.54 -16.36 -9.11
C THR A 133 8.38 -16.11 -8.17
N LEU A 134 7.40 -17.02 -8.16
CA LEU A 134 6.29 -17.01 -7.20
C LEU A 134 6.33 -18.29 -6.38
N ARG A 135 6.30 -18.14 -5.06
CA ARG A 135 6.18 -19.22 -4.09
C ARG A 135 4.94 -19.00 -3.24
N VAL A 136 4.28 -20.10 -2.89
CA VAL A 136 3.13 -20.10 -1.99
C VAL A 136 3.53 -20.82 -0.71
N VAL A 137 3.22 -20.23 0.44
CA VAL A 137 3.46 -20.80 1.77
C VAL A 137 2.13 -20.87 2.50
N HIS A 138 1.74 -22.07 2.94
CA HIS A 138 0.53 -22.24 3.74
C HIS A 138 0.91 -22.33 5.22
N VAL A 139 0.41 -21.39 6.00
CA VAL A 139 0.47 -21.44 7.46
C VAL A 139 -0.74 -22.21 7.95
N THR A 140 -0.51 -23.28 8.71
CA THR A 140 -1.55 -24.15 9.27
C THR A 140 -1.82 -23.89 10.74
N GLU A 141 -0.85 -23.35 11.47
CA GLU A 141 -0.89 -23.17 12.92
C GLU A 141 -0.54 -21.72 13.31
N LEU A 142 -1.10 -21.26 14.43
CA LEU A 142 -0.74 -19.98 15.04
C LEU A 142 -0.29 -20.25 16.48
N PRO A 143 1.01 -20.06 16.78
CA PRO A 143 1.51 -20.22 18.13
C PRO A 143 0.85 -19.23 19.10
N ALA A 144 0.71 -19.63 20.36
CA ALA A 144 0.13 -18.78 21.39
C ALA A 144 0.91 -17.46 21.54
N GLY A 145 0.18 -16.34 21.69
CA GLY A 145 0.77 -15.00 21.81
C GLY A 145 1.09 -14.30 20.48
N TRP A 146 0.92 -14.97 19.33
CA TRP A 146 1.10 -14.35 18.02
C TRP A 146 -0.19 -13.75 17.45
N LEU A 147 -0.03 -12.66 16.69
CA LEU A 147 -1.06 -12.13 15.79
C LEU A 147 -0.92 -12.76 14.40
N GLY A 148 -2.04 -13.09 13.75
CA GLY A 148 -2.07 -13.84 12.49
C GLY A 148 -1.20 -13.25 11.38
N LYS A 149 -1.44 -11.98 11.02
CA LYS A 149 -0.67 -11.29 9.96
C LYS A 149 0.82 -11.20 10.28
N CYS A 150 1.18 -10.87 11.52
CA CYS A 150 2.58 -10.79 11.94
C CYS A 150 3.28 -12.15 11.87
N HIS A 151 2.60 -13.22 12.31
CA HIS A 151 3.11 -14.59 12.21
C HIS A 151 3.25 -15.03 10.74
N ALA A 152 2.26 -14.74 9.90
CA ALA A 152 2.31 -15.04 8.48
C ALA A 152 3.51 -14.35 7.79
N LEU A 153 3.76 -13.08 8.13
CA LEU A 153 4.91 -12.33 7.63
C LEU A 153 6.24 -12.86 8.17
N ASP A 154 6.32 -13.28 9.43
CA ASP A 154 7.51 -13.94 10.00
C ASP A 154 7.83 -15.26 9.27
N VAL A 155 6.81 -16.11 9.07
CA VAL A 155 6.95 -17.35 8.31
C VAL A 155 7.37 -17.08 6.87
N GLY A 156 6.75 -16.10 6.20
CA GLY A 156 7.12 -15.70 4.84
C GLY A 156 8.55 -15.14 4.77
N GLY A 157 8.94 -14.31 5.73
CA GLY A 157 10.27 -13.69 5.82
C GLY A 157 11.39 -14.72 5.95
N LYS A 158 11.16 -15.84 6.65
CA LYS A 158 12.11 -16.97 6.71
C LYS A 158 12.36 -17.65 5.35
N HIS A 159 11.46 -17.47 4.39
CA HIS A 159 11.60 -17.97 3.02
C HIS A 159 12.12 -16.91 2.06
N ALA A 160 12.30 -15.66 2.49
CA ALA A 160 12.81 -14.58 1.67
C ALA A 160 14.32 -14.70 1.44
N LYS A 161 14.74 -14.43 0.21
CA LYS A 161 16.13 -14.42 -0.24
C LYS A 161 16.62 -13.04 -0.66
N GLY A 162 15.70 -12.09 -0.76
CA GLY A 162 15.97 -10.72 -1.15
C GLY A 162 16.75 -9.98 -0.08
N GLU A 163 17.59 -9.05 -0.54
CA GLU A 163 18.24 -8.07 0.31
C GLU A 163 17.19 -7.09 0.89
N TRP A 164 16.15 -6.81 0.10
CA TRP A 164 15.02 -5.99 0.50
C TRP A 164 13.76 -6.84 0.70
N LEU A 165 13.05 -6.59 1.80
CA LEU A 165 11.72 -7.14 2.03
C LEU A 165 10.66 -6.09 1.71
N PHE A 166 9.72 -6.44 0.85
CA PHE A 166 8.61 -5.56 0.50
C PHE A 166 7.28 -6.17 0.91
N PHE A 167 6.65 -5.58 1.93
CA PHE A 167 5.38 -6.05 2.49
C PHE A 167 4.22 -5.44 1.72
N VAL A 168 3.34 -6.29 1.17
CA VAL A 168 2.19 -5.85 0.36
C VAL A 168 0.94 -6.56 0.86
N ASP A 169 -0.10 -5.80 1.15
CA ASP A 169 -1.38 -6.37 1.52
C ASP A 169 -2.07 -7.01 0.31
N SER A 170 -2.79 -8.11 0.54
CA SER A 170 -3.45 -8.95 -0.48
C SER A 170 -4.54 -8.25 -1.30
N ASN A 171 -4.93 -7.03 -0.93
CA ASN A 171 -5.95 -6.22 -1.60
C ASN A 171 -5.40 -4.92 -2.20
N VAL A 172 -4.08 -4.74 -2.24
CA VAL A 172 -3.44 -3.52 -2.78
C VAL A 172 -3.33 -3.57 -4.30
N LYS A 173 -3.58 -2.42 -4.94
CA LYS A 173 -3.39 -2.20 -6.37
C LYS A 173 -2.07 -1.46 -6.62
N LEU A 174 -1.01 -2.20 -6.91
CA LEU A 174 0.28 -1.61 -7.28
C LEU A 174 0.27 -1.12 -8.73
N GLN A 175 0.88 0.04 -8.97
CA GLN A 175 1.23 0.51 -10.31
C GLN A 175 2.39 -0.34 -10.85
N PRO A 176 2.51 -0.55 -12.18
CA PRO A 176 3.58 -1.38 -12.76
C PRO A 176 5.00 -0.93 -12.42
N ASP A 177 5.19 0.37 -12.16
CA ASP A 177 6.47 0.99 -11.84
C ASP A 177 6.63 1.30 -10.33
N ALA A 178 5.77 0.75 -9.48
CA ALA A 178 5.81 1.04 -8.05
C ALA A 178 7.11 0.52 -7.42
N LEU A 179 7.44 -0.75 -7.67
CA LEU A 179 8.60 -1.41 -7.08
C LEU A 179 9.92 -0.75 -7.51
N SER A 180 10.07 -0.43 -8.79
CA SER A 180 11.25 0.27 -9.31
C SER A 180 11.41 1.66 -8.70
N LYS A 181 10.32 2.43 -8.58
CA LYS A 181 10.36 3.75 -7.92
C LYS A 181 10.76 3.66 -6.46
N MET A 182 10.21 2.71 -5.71
CA MET A 182 10.52 2.55 -4.29
C MET A 182 11.97 2.12 -4.09
N ALA A 183 12.44 1.11 -4.85
CA ALA A 183 13.82 0.65 -4.78
C ALA A 183 14.81 1.75 -5.18
N ALA A 184 14.55 2.47 -6.27
CA ALA A 184 15.39 3.59 -6.70
C ALA A 184 15.46 4.68 -5.63
N LEU A 185 14.34 5.04 -5.01
CA LEU A 185 14.29 6.05 -3.96
C LEU A 185 15.02 5.58 -2.69
N ALA A 186 14.85 4.32 -2.28
CA ALA A 186 15.53 3.74 -1.13
C ALA A 186 17.05 3.75 -1.31
N ILE A 187 17.53 3.36 -2.51
CA ILE A 187 18.95 3.38 -2.86
C ILE A 187 19.49 4.82 -2.94
N GLU A 188 18.80 5.72 -3.64
CA GLU A 188 19.21 7.13 -3.80
C GLU A 188 19.37 7.84 -2.45
N ARG A 189 18.49 7.53 -1.49
CA ARG A 189 18.47 8.15 -0.16
C ARG A 189 19.23 7.35 0.90
N ASN A 190 19.77 6.19 0.56
CA ASN A 190 20.42 5.27 1.47
C ASN A 190 19.55 4.98 2.71
N TYR A 191 18.28 4.64 2.49
CA TYR A 191 17.36 4.24 3.56
C TYR A 191 17.60 2.78 3.95
N ASP A 192 17.34 2.45 5.21
CA ASP A 192 17.30 1.06 5.72
C ASP A 192 15.87 0.50 5.76
N ALA A 193 14.87 1.39 5.82
CA ALA A 193 13.45 1.06 5.78
C ALA A 193 12.66 2.23 5.19
N MET A 194 11.58 1.91 4.49
CA MET A 194 10.65 2.91 3.96
C MET A 194 9.23 2.38 4.07
N SER A 195 8.30 3.26 4.45
CA SER A 195 6.87 3.03 4.32
C SER A 195 6.28 4.04 3.35
N ILE A 196 5.34 3.59 2.52
CA ILE A 196 4.64 4.43 1.55
C ILE A 196 3.16 4.44 1.87
N THR A 197 2.53 5.60 1.78
CA THR A 197 1.07 5.70 1.89
C THR A 197 0.45 5.45 0.52
N THR A 198 -0.53 4.56 0.48
CA THR A 198 -1.31 4.27 -0.74
C THR A 198 -2.50 5.23 -0.86
N THR A 199 -2.96 5.44 -2.09
CA THR A 199 -4.23 6.14 -2.31
C THR A 199 -5.38 5.25 -1.83
N ILE A 200 -6.24 5.78 -0.97
CA ILE A 200 -7.45 5.08 -0.53
C ILE A 200 -8.52 5.24 -1.62
N GLU A 201 -8.94 4.13 -2.22
CA GLU A 201 -10.10 4.10 -3.11
C GLU A 201 -11.37 4.02 -2.27
N THR A 202 -12.35 4.87 -2.59
CA THR A 202 -13.59 5.03 -1.83
C THR A 202 -14.78 4.93 -2.77
N GLU A 203 -15.84 4.29 -2.31
CA GLU A 203 -17.03 4.06 -3.12
C GLU A 203 -18.02 5.21 -2.98
N TYR A 204 -18.16 5.74 -1.76
CA TYR A 204 -19.21 6.69 -1.44
C TYR A 204 -18.74 8.15 -1.57
N VAL A 205 -19.66 9.02 -2.01
CA VAL A 205 -19.38 10.47 -2.15
C VAL A 205 -19.02 11.10 -0.81
N VAL A 206 -19.66 10.68 0.28
CA VAL A 206 -19.38 11.20 1.63
C VAL A 206 -17.94 10.89 2.06
N GLU A 207 -17.45 9.69 1.77
CA GLU A 207 -16.07 9.29 2.04
C GLU A 207 -15.08 10.14 1.24
N LYS A 208 -15.37 10.39 -0.05
CA LYS A 208 -14.56 11.26 -0.92
C LYS A 208 -14.47 12.69 -0.40
N MET A 209 -15.46 13.16 0.35
CA MET A 209 -15.44 14.48 0.99
C MET A 209 -14.72 14.46 2.35
N MET A 210 -14.95 13.44 3.17
CA MET A 210 -14.45 13.40 4.55
C MET A 210 -13.00 12.92 4.67
N LEU A 211 -12.59 11.94 3.89
CA LEU A 211 -11.25 11.35 4.02
C LEU A 211 -10.10 12.31 3.67
N PRO A 212 -10.20 13.20 2.67
CA PRO A 212 -9.16 14.20 2.44
C PRO A 212 -8.98 15.16 3.61
N LEU A 213 -10.06 15.48 4.35
CA LEU A 213 -10.00 16.31 5.54
C LEU A 213 -9.26 15.59 6.68
N LEU A 214 -9.56 14.31 6.90
CA LEU A 214 -8.88 13.47 7.88
C LEU A 214 -7.40 13.25 7.51
N ALA A 215 -7.11 12.97 6.23
CA ALA A 215 -5.75 12.78 5.76
C ALA A 215 -4.91 14.07 5.87
N ALA A 216 -5.48 15.23 5.53
CA ALA A 216 -4.80 16.50 5.66
C ALA A 216 -4.51 16.86 7.12
N THR A 217 -5.48 16.65 8.02
CA THR A 217 -5.27 16.87 9.45
C THR A 217 -4.20 15.92 10.00
N TRP A 218 -4.23 14.64 9.64
CA TRP A 218 -3.20 13.68 10.04
C TRP A 218 -1.80 14.06 9.53
N ALA A 219 -1.68 14.48 8.26
CA ALA A 219 -0.42 14.94 7.65
C ALA A 219 0.12 16.25 8.26
N THR A 220 -0.74 17.05 8.91
CA THR A 220 -0.31 18.24 9.65
C THR A 220 0.17 17.92 11.06
N MET A 221 -0.42 16.90 11.70
CA MET A 221 -0.05 16.44 13.06
C MET A 221 1.23 15.61 13.06
N PHE A 222 1.42 14.77 12.05
CA PHE A 222 2.57 13.90 11.90
C PHE A 222 3.26 14.22 10.57
N ALA A 223 4.40 14.88 10.65
CA ALA A 223 5.24 15.12 9.49
C ALA A 223 6.01 13.81 9.21
N ALA A 224 5.67 13.12 8.12
CA ALA A 224 6.23 11.80 7.80
C ALA A 224 7.76 11.83 7.59
N ASP A 225 8.33 13.01 7.34
CA ASP A 225 9.76 13.29 7.28
C ASP A 225 10.42 13.40 8.66
N GLN A 226 9.68 13.80 9.70
CA GLN A 226 10.19 13.94 11.08
C GLN A 226 10.20 12.62 11.87
N THR A 227 9.57 11.56 11.35
CA THR A 227 9.58 10.22 11.95
C THR A 227 10.74 9.34 11.46
N ASN A 228 11.57 9.85 10.54
CA ASN A 228 12.72 9.15 9.96
C ASN A 228 14.07 9.63 10.53
N GLU A 229 14.07 10.40 11.63
CA GLU A 229 15.27 10.77 12.40
C GLU A 229 15.56 9.77 13.52
#